data_AF-A0A925TK13-F1
#
_entry.id   AF-A0A925TK13-F1
#
_cell.length_a   1.000
_cell.length_b   1.000
_cell.length_c   1.000
_cell.angle_alpha   90.00
_cell.angle_beta   90.00
_cell.angle_gamma   90.00
#
_symmetry.space_group_name_H-M   'P 1'
#
loop_
_entity.id
_entity.type
_entity.pdbx_description
1 polymer ?
#
loop_
_entity_poly.entity_id
_entity_poly.type
_entity_poly.pdbx_seq_one_letter_code
_entity_poly.pdbx_strand_id
1 'polypeptide(L)'
;MSIIVSHQIRDAEFGSKIPADALKALLRSGRVALATPITSRGLPPKTRLLKGYTTSPQGPRRVVYLLAVDDGTLFLLFYRGKNDDVGSNVSHKNPAFTKQLEKHLDFLLADLAAKKFDVIKTE
;
A
#
# COMPACT_ATOMS: atom_id res chain seq x y z
N MET A 1 -12.31 -9.61 0.35
CA MET A 1 -11.66 -8.66 -0.58
C MET A 1 -10.27 -9.22 -0.92
N SER A 2 -9.51 -8.61 -1.82
CA SER A 2 -8.15 -9.08 -2.14
C SER A 2 -7.16 -7.93 -1.99
N ILE A 3 -6.01 -8.23 -1.39
CA ILE A 3 -4.85 -7.33 -1.38
C ILE A 3 -3.86 -7.85 -2.42
N ILE A 4 -3.62 -7.07 -3.47
CA ILE A 4 -2.62 -7.33 -4.50
C ILE A 4 -1.33 -6.62 -4.09
N VAL A 5 -0.21 -7.34 -4.17
CA VAL A 5 1.12 -6.81 -3.89
C VAL A 5 1.99 -7.04 -5.13
N SER A 6 2.37 -5.96 -5.81
CA SER A 6 3.33 -6.03 -6.92
C SER A 6 4.69 -6.53 -6.39
N HIS A 7 5.41 -7.33 -7.18
CA HIS A 7 6.71 -7.84 -6.77
C HIS A 7 7.73 -6.73 -6.51
N GLN A 8 7.75 -5.68 -7.34
CA GLN A 8 8.65 -4.55 -7.14
C GLN A 8 8.33 -3.78 -5.85
N ILE A 9 7.05 -3.61 -5.52
CA ILE A 9 6.65 -3.00 -4.25
C ILE A 9 6.99 -3.92 -3.08
N ARG A 10 6.77 -5.23 -3.21
CA ARG A 10 7.17 -6.23 -2.21
C ARG A 10 8.65 -6.13 -1.91
N ASP A 11 9.48 -6.11 -2.96
CA ASP A 11 10.93 -6.06 -2.83
C ASP A 11 11.38 -4.73 -2.20
N ALA A 12 10.70 -3.62 -2.52
CA ALA A 12 10.99 -2.29 -1.95
C ALA A 12 10.55 -2.11 -0.48
N GLU A 13 9.48 -2.79 -0.05
CA GLU A 13 8.90 -2.64 1.31
C GLU A 13 9.33 -3.75 2.27
N PHE A 14 9.56 -4.96 1.76
CA PHE A 14 9.79 -6.17 2.56
C PHE A 14 11.02 -6.97 2.15
N GLY A 15 11.59 -6.70 0.97
CA GLY A 15 12.57 -7.57 0.34
C GLY A 15 11.93 -8.77 -0.37
N SER A 16 12.65 -9.89 -0.44
CA SER A 16 12.29 -11.02 -1.31
C SER A 16 10.94 -11.70 -1.00
N LYS A 17 10.40 -11.52 0.21
CA LYS A 17 9.10 -12.07 0.63
C LYS A 17 8.47 -11.23 1.72
N ILE A 18 7.15 -11.28 1.83
CA ILE A 18 6.40 -10.62 2.91
C ILE A 18 6.57 -11.42 4.22
N PRO A 19 7.12 -10.83 5.30
CA PRO A 19 7.20 -11.48 6.61
C PRO A 19 5.82 -11.82 7.16
N ALA A 20 5.73 -12.89 7.96
CA ALA A 20 4.45 -13.38 8.50
C ALA A 20 3.74 -12.37 9.41
N ASP A 21 4.49 -11.58 10.17
CA ASP A 21 3.98 -10.48 11.00
C ASP A 21 3.46 -9.30 10.16
N ALA A 22 4.15 -8.96 9.08
CA ALA A 22 3.67 -7.97 8.11
C ALA A 22 2.40 -8.44 7.41
N LEU A 23 2.31 -9.73 7.02
CA LEU A 23 1.10 -10.30 6.43
C LEU A 23 -0.11 -10.18 7.37
N LYS A 24 0.05 -10.53 8.65
CA LYS A 24 -1.01 -10.34 9.66
C LYS A 24 -1.39 -8.87 9.85
N ALA A 25 -0.42 -7.97 9.75
CA ALA A 25 -0.67 -6.54 9.82
C ALA A 25 -1.49 -6.05 8.61
N LEU A 26 -1.15 -6.51 7.40
CA LEU A 26 -1.86 -6.19 6.16
C LEU A 26 -3.30 -6.71 6.14
N LEU A 27 -3.54 -7.94 6.62
CA LEU A 27 -4.89 -8.50 6.73
C LEU A 27 -5.79 -7.66 7.66
N ARG A 28 -5.21 -7.10 8.74
CA ARG A 28 -5.94 -6.21 9.66
C ARG A 28 -6.17 -4.82 9.06
N SER A 29 -5.16 -4.20 8.45
CA SER A 29 -5.26 -2.85 7.88
C SER A 29 -5.99 -2.79 6.54
N GLY A 30 -6.11 -3.91 5.83
CA GLY A 30 -6.86 -4.02 4.58
C GLY A 30 -8.38 -3.93 4.75
N ARG A 31 -8.88 -3.75 5.97
CA ARG A 31 -10.31 -3.47 6.23
C ARG A 31 -10.62 -2.04 5.82
N VAL A 32 -11.19 -1.87 4.62
CA VAL A 32 -11.55 -0.57 4.03
C VAL A 32 -12.33 0.33 5.00
N ALA A 33 -13.26 -0.25 5.76
CA ALA A 33 -14.07 0.49 6.74
C ALA A 33 -13.26 1.15 7.88
N LEU A 34 -12.05 0.67 8.15
CA LEU A 34 -11.15 1.20 9.17
C LEU A 34 -10.05 2.10 8.58
N ALA A 35 -10.01 2.25 7.25
CA ALA A 35 -9.02 3.05 6.56
C ALA A 35 -9.55 4.45 6.27
N THR A 36 -8.67 5.45 6.34
CA THR A 36 -9.01 6.85 6.06
C THR A 36 -8.65 7.18 4.61
N PRO A 37 -9.58 7.69 3.79
CA PRO A 37 -9.25 8.20 2.47
C PRO A 37 -8.24 9.35 2.56
N ILE A 38 -7.24 9.36 1.69
CA ILE A 38 -6.28 10.46 1.60
C ILE A 38 -6.27 11.04 0.18
N THR A 39 -6.02 12.34 0.09
CA THR A 39 -5.96 13.04 -1.19
C THR A 39 -4.58 12.88 -1.82
N SER A 40 -4.58 12.56 -3.12
CA SER A 40 -3.41 12.61 -3.99
C SER A 40 -3.79 13.10 -5.38
N ARG A 41 -2.79 13.56 -6.13
CA ARG A 41 -2.94 14.00 -7.53
C ARG A 41 -2.47 12.88 -8.46
N GLY A 42 -3.00 12.85 -9.69
CA GLY A 42 -2.54 11.92 -10.73
C GLY A 42 -2.92 10.46 -10.52
N LEU A 43 -3.93 10.17 -9.69
CA LEU A 43 -4.40 8.79 -9.51
C LEU A 43 -5.13 8.28 -10.76
N PRO A 44 -5.01 6.98 -11.09
CA PRO A 44 -5.80 6.38 -12.16
C PRO A 44 -7.32 6.59 -11.95
N PRO A 45 -8.12 6.68 -13.03
CA PRO A 45 -9.56 6.81 -12.91
C PRO A 45 -10.16 5.72 -12.03
N LYS A 46 -11.19 6.06 -11.25
CA LYS A 46 -11.92 5.13 -10.37
C LYS A 46 -11.04 4.46 -9.30
N THR A 47 -9.96 5.12 -8.90
CA THR A 47 -9.14 4.69 -7.77
C THR A 47 -9.14 5.73 -6.67
N ARG A 48 -8.87 5.29 -5.43
CA ARG A 48 -8.66 6.18 -4.28
C ARG A 48 -7.58 5.65 -3.36
N LEU A 49 -6.83 6.54 -2.74
CA LEU A 49 -5.86 6.15 -1.72
C LEU A 49 -6.53 5.99 -0.37
N LEU A 50 -6.22 4.87 0.29
CA LEU A 50 -6.65 4.56 1.64
C LEU A 50 -5.44 4.43 2.54
N LYS A 51 -5.49 5.13 3.67
CA LYS A 51 -4.48 5.04 4.71
C LYS A 51 -5.01 4.17 5.84
N GLY A 52 -4.35 3.05 6.07
CA GLY A 52 -4.57 2.17 7.22
C GLY A 52 -3.52 2.39 8.30
N TYR A 53 -3.91 2.12 9.54
CA TYR A 53 -3.00 2.06 10.69
C TYR A 53 -2.97 0.64 11.21
N THR A 54 -1.78 0.17 11.57
CA THR A 54 -1.61 -1.16 12.15
C THR A 54 -0.39 -1.18 13.07
N THR A 55 -0.26 -2.24 13.85
CA THR A 55 0.87 -2.45 14.76
C THR A 55 1.59 -3.73 14.38
N SER A 56 2.91 -3.64 14.25
CA SER A 56 3.83 -4.76 14.05
C SER A 56 4.65 -4.97 15.33
N PRO A 57 5.32 -6.14 15.50
CA PRO A 57 6.26 -6.34 16.60
C PRO A 57 7.35 -5.24 16.68
N GLN A 58 7.71 -4.64 15.55
CA GLN A 58 8.70 -3.55 15.47
C GLN A 58 8.08 -2.15 15.64
N GLY A 59 6.80 -2.07 16.01
CA GLY A 59 6.11 -0.83 16.33
C GLY A 59 4.97 -0.43 15.38
N PRO A 60 4.47 0.81 15.50
CA PRO A 60 3.33 1.30 14.72
C PRO A 60 3.69 1.49 13.25
N ARG A 61 2.78 1.06 12.38
CA ARG A 61 2.91 1.10 10.94
C ARG A 61 1.78 1.89 10.30
N ARG A 62 2.12 2.59 9.22
CA ARG A 62 1.21 3.28 8.33
C ARG A 62 1.24 2.54 7.00
N VAL A 63 0.06 2.05 6.62
CA VAL A 63 -0.11 1.29 5.39
C VAL A 63 -0.93 2.12 4.43
N VAL A 64 -0.54 2.14 3.17
CA VAL A 64 -1.29 2.85 2.14
C VAL A 64 -1.66 1.87 1.05
N TYR A 65 -2.94 1.89 0.70
CA TYR A 65 -3.51 1.11 -0.37
C TYR A 65 -4.04 2.02 -1.47
N LEU A 66 -3.95 1.57 -2.71
CA LEU A 66 -4.78 2.06 -3.79
C LEU A 66 -6.00 1.15 -3.89
N LEU A 67 -7.19 1.68 -3.68
CA LEU A 67 -8.43 0.94 -3.84
C LEU A 67 -8.99 1.20 -5.24
N ALA A 68 -9.15 0.13 -6.03
CA ALA A 68 -9.99 0.15 -7.21
C ALA A 68 -11.47 0.11 -6.78
N VAL A 69 -12.23 1.13 -7.14
CA VAL A 69 -13.61 1.31 -6.65
C VAL A 69 -14.58 0.33 -7.30
N ASP A 70 -14.31 -0.10 -8.53
CA ASP A 70 -15.20 -0.97 -9.30
C ASP A 70 -15.32 -2.39 -8.70
N ASP A 71 -14.21 -2.98 -8.26
CA ASP A 71 -14.16 -4.38 -7.80
C ASP A 71 -13.76 -4.55 -6.32
N GLY A 72 -13.43 -3.44 -5.65
CA GLY A 72 -13.00 -3.46 -4.25
C GLY A 72 -11.58 -3.99 -4.04
N THR A 73 -10.78 -4.12 -5.10
CA THR A 73 -9.41 -4.62 -5.03
C THR A 73 -8.49 -3.59 -4.38
N LEU A 74 -7.69 -4.03 -3.41
CA LEU A 74 -6.69 -3.21 -2.74
C LEU A 74 -5.32 -3.52 -3.29
N PHE A 75 -4.62 -2.53 -3.83
CA PHE A 75 -3.21 -2.65 -4.16
C PHE A 75 -2.37 -2.07 -3.03
N LEU A 76 -1.47 -2.86 -2.46
CA LEU A 76 -0.53 -2.35 -1.48
C LEU A 76 0.45 -1.40 -2.17
N LEU A 77 0.56 -0.18 -1.63
CA LEU A 77 1.55 0.78 -2.08
C LEU A 77 2.65 0.99 -1.04
N PHE A 78 2.31 1.05 0.26
CA PHE A 78 3.29 1.35 1.30
C PHE A 78 3.06 0.56 2.58
N TYR A 79 4.15 0.16 3.24
CA TYR A 79 4.20 -0.42 4.58
C TYR A 79 5.34 0.24 5.38
N ARG A 80 5.07 1.44 5.93
CA ARG A 80 6.14 2.28 6.52
C ARG A 80 5.95 2.49 8.02
N GLY A 81 7.05 2.75 8.71
CA GLY A 81 7.03 3.11 10.13
C GLY A 81 6.54 4.55 10.35
N LYS A 82 6.15 4.88 11.60
CA LYS A 82 5.75 6.26 11.96
C LYS A 82 6.89 7.28 11.76
N ASN A 83 8.14 6.88 11.95
CA ASN A 83 9.32 7.77 11.97
C ASN A 83 10.12 7.76 10.66
N ASP A 84 9.62 7.08 9.63
CA ASP A 84 10.23 7.04 8.30
C ASP A 84 9.90 8.33 7.53
N ASP A 85 10.77 8.81 6.63
CA ASP A 85 10.55 10.08 5.90
C ASP A 85 9.27 10.07 5.04
N VAL A 86 8.95 8.93 4.45
CA VAL A 86 7.71 8.70 3.69
C VAL A 86 6.55 8.45 4.64
N GLY A 87 6.80 7.66 5.69
CA GLY A 87 5.80 7.28 6.67
C GLY A 87 5.35 8.42 7.59
N SER A 88 6.21 9.39 7.90
CA SER A 88 6.05 10.46 8.90
C SER A 88 4.84 11.36 8.59
N ASN A 89 4.68 11.69 7.30
CA ASN A 89 3.57 12.45 6.78
C ASN A 89 3.08 11.86 5.44
N VAL A 90 2.17 10.89 5.55
CA VAL A 90 1.51 10.27 4.39
C VAL A 90 0.44 11.23 3.84
N SER A 91 0.87 12.17 3.00
CA SER A 91 0.05 13.21 2.38
C SER A 91 0.75 13.74 1.13
N HIS A 92 -0.02 14.25 0.16
CA HIS A 92 0.52 14.95 -1.03
C HIS A 92 1.39 16.17 -0.68
N LYS A 93 1.32 16.68 0.55
CA LYS A 93 2.19 17.77 1.04
C LYS A 93 3.62 17.32 1.34
N ASN A 94 3.86 16.01 1.49
CA ASN A 94 5.19 15.47 1.73
C ASN A 94 5.84 15.08 0.39
N PRO A 95 6.91 15.79 -0.03
CA PRO A 95 7.55 15.51 -1.32
C PRO A 95 8.17 14.11 -1.39
N ALA A 96 8.67 13.57 -0.27
CA ALA A 96 9.21 12.21 -0.21
C ALA A 96 8.10 11.17 -0.48
N PHE A 97 6.92 11.39 0.10
CA PHE A 97 5.75 10.54 -0.15
C PHE A 97 5.29 10.61 -1.60
N THR A 98 5.14 11.82 -2.16
CA THR A 98 4.66 12.00 -3.53
C THR A 98 5.60 11.35 -4.54
N LYS A 99 6.92 11.56 -4.40
CA LYS A 99 7.92 10.96 -5.28
C LYS A 99 7.92 9.42 -5.21
N GLN A 100 7.80 8.87 -4.01
CA GLN A 100 7.72 7.42 -3.83
C GLN A 100 6.39 6.86 -4.34
N LEU A 101 5.30 7.62 -4.21
CA LEU A 101 3.98 7.22 -4.70
C LEU A 101 3.97 7.10 -6.21
N GLU A 102 4.48 8.10 -6.92
CA GLU A 102 4.61 8.06 -8.39
C GLU A 102 5.42 6.83 -8.82
N LYS A 103 6.58 6.62 -8.20
CA LYS A 103 7.42 5.44 -8.46
C LYS A 103 6.69 4.12 -8.20
N HIS A 104 5.93 4.01 -7.12
CA HIS A 104 5.19 2.80 -6.78
C HIS A 104 3.99 2.58 -7.70
N LEU A 105 3.35 3.64 -8.21
CA LEU A 105 2.31 3.52 -9.22
C LEU A 105 2.89 3.01 -10.54
N ASP A 106 4.06 3.49 -10.94
CA ASP A 106 4.75 2.99 -12.13
C ASP A 106 5.14 1.51 -11.98
N PHE A 107 5.66 1.13 -10.81
CA PHE A 107 5.95 -0.27 -10.48
C PHE A 107 4.70 -1.14 -10.53
N LEU A 108 3.60 -0.67 -9.94
CA LEU A 108 2.34 -1.38 -9.96
C LEU A 108 1.85 -1.60 -11.40
N LEU A 109 1.88 -0.56 -12.24
CA LEU A 109 1.46 -0.66 -13.64
C LEU A 109 2.34 -1.63 -14.43
N ALA A 110 3.67 -1.57 -14.25
CA ALA A 110 4.62 -2.46 -14.91
C ALA A 110 4.42 -3.93 -14.50
N ASP A 111 4.26 -4.19 -13.20
CA ASP A 111 4.04 -5.54 -12.68
C ASP A 111 2.67 -6.10 -13.03
N LEU A 112 1.63 -5.26 -13.12
CA LEU A 112 0.33 -5.69 -13.61
C LEU A 112 0.40 -6.12 -15.08
N ALA A 113 1.08 -5.35 -15.93
CA ALA A 113 1.29 -5.71 -17.33
C ALA A 113 2.11 -7.01 -17.47
N ALA A 114 3.12 -7.21 -16.61
CA ALA A 114 3.94 -8.41 -16.58
C ALA A 114 3.33 -9.59 -15.82
N LYS A 115 2.15 -9.44 -15.20
CA LYS A 115 1.51 -10.42 -14.30
C LYS A 115 2.41 -10.87 -13.13
N LYS A 116 3.19 -9.96 -12.58
CA LYS A 116 4.14 -10.18 -11.47
C LYS A 116 3.62 -9.62 -10.16
N PHE A 117 2.63 -10.28 -9.59
CA PHE A 117 2.04 -9.86 -8.32
C PHE A 117 1.59 -11.05 -7.48
N ASP A 118 1.61 -10.85 -6.17
CA ASP A 118 1.07 -11.76 -5.18
C ASP A 118 -0.35 -11.33 -4.79
N VAL A 119 -1.23 -12.31 -4.57
CA VAL A 119 -2.62 -12.05 -4.12
C VAL A 119 -2.81 -12.60 -2.71
N ILE A 120 -3.14 -11.71 -1.79
CA ILE A 120 -3.51 -12.05 -0.41
C ILE A 120 -5.03 -11.95 -0.31
N LYS A 121 -5.70 -13.09 -0.09
CA LYS A 121 -7.15 -13.12 0.13
C LYS A 121 -7.46 -12.61 1.54
N THR A 122 -8.38 -11.67 1.65
CA THR A 122 -8.97 -11.29 2.94
C THR A 122 -10.31 -12.01 3.09
N GLU A 123 -10.40 -12.84 4.13
CA GLU A 123 -11.63 -13.51 4.57
C GLU A 123 -12.69 -12.51 5.06
#